data_AF-A0A6I3T3Y7-F1
#
_entry.id   AF-A0A6I3T3Y7-F1
#
_cell.length_a   1.000
_cell.length_b   1.000
_cell.length_c   1.000
_cell.angle_alpha   90.00
_cell.angle_beta   90.00
_cell.angle_gamma   90.00
#
_symmetry.space_group_name_H-M   'P 1'
#
loop_
_entity.id
_entity.type
_entity.pdbx_description
1 polymer ?
#
loop_
_entity_poly.entity_id
_entity_poly.type
_entity_poly.pdbx_seq_one_letter_code
_entity_poly.pdbx_strand_id
1 'polypeptide(L)' 'RLDAPTALAQDVRAAGLRLETWTFRPENRFLAADFRDGAGEHARNEAGSVAEIKRYLALGLDGFFTDDPALGRQAVDA' A
#
# COMPACT_ATOMS: atom_id res chain seq x y z
N ARG A 1 -5.24 7.97 8.50
CA ARG A 1 -5.62 6.69 9.12
C ARG A 1 -6.53 5.99 8.13
N LEU A 2 -6.42 4.68 7.93
CA LEU A 2 -7.30 3.94 7.03
C LEU A 2 -8.70 3.78 7.64
N ASP A 3 -9.70 3.88 6.78
CA ASP A 3 -11.08 3.54 7.11
C ASP A 3 -11.36 2.05 6.89
N ALA A 4 -12.60 1.63 7.16
CA ALA A 4 -13.04 0.27 6.88
C ALA A 4 -12.91 -0.06 5.37
N PRO A 5 -12.47 -1.28 5.01
CA PRO A 5 -12.45 -1.71 3.62
C PRO A 5 -13.83 -1.63 2.95
N THR A 6 -13.84 -1.34 1.65
CA THR A 6 -15.06 -1.36 0.82
C THR A 6 -15.17 -2.68 0.06
N ALA A 7 -16.28 -2.88 -0.67
CA ALA A 7 -16.49 -4.04 -1.53
C ALA A 7 -15.72 -3.98 -2.88
N LEU A 8 -14.95 -2.91 -3.15
CA LEU A 8 -14.37 -2.64 -4.47
C LEU A 8 -13.57 -3.82 -5.05
N ALA A 9 -12.73 -4.48 -4.24
CA ALA A 9 -11.94 -5.62 -4.72
C ALA A 9 -12.81 -6.83 -5.09
N GLN A 10 -13.92 -7.03 -4.38
CA GLN A 10 -14.89 -8.09 -4.70
C GLN A 10 -15.65 -7.75 -5.98
N ASP A 11 -16.10 -6.51 -6.14
CA ASP A 11 -16.85 -6.04 -7.30
C ASP A 11 -15.98 -6.09 -8.58
N VAL A 12 -14.71 -5.66 -8.50
CA VAL A 12 -13.76 -5.72 -9.61
C VAL A 12 -13.51 -7.17 -10.05
N ARG A 13 -13.32 -8.08 -9.08
CA ARG A 13 -13.17 -9.51 -9.36
C ARG A 13 -14.43 -10.09 -10.01
N ALA A 14 -15.62 -9.76 -9.52
CA ALA A 14 -16.89 -10.22 -10.08
C ALA A 14 -17.10 -9.72 -11.52
N ALA A 15 -16.56 -8.54 -11.84
CA ALA A 15 -16.57 -7.98 -13.19
C ALA A 15 -15.47 -8.55 -14.13
N GLY A 16 -14.59 -9.43 -13.62
CA GLY A 16 -13.48 -9.98 -14.41
C GLY A 16 -12.39 -8.97 -14.73
N LEU A 17 -12.27 -7.89 -13.94
CA LEU A 17 -11.27 -6.84 -14.11
C LEU A 17 -10.10 -7.03 -13.12
N ARG A 18 -8.96 -6.39 -13.43
CA ARG A 18 -7.80 -6.31 -12.52
C ARG A 18 -7.89 -5.04 -11.67
N LEU A 19 -7.50 -5.13 -10.39
CA LEU A 19 -7.38 -4.01 -9.48
C LEU A 19 -5.90 -3.71 -9.19
N GLU A 20 -5.42 -2.56 -9.64
CA GLU A 20 -4.04 -2.10 -9.40
C GLU A 20 -4.04 -0.66 -8.86
N THR A 21 -3.16 -0.35 -7.90
CA THR A 21 -3.06 0.99 -7.30
C THR A 21 -1.86 1.78 -7.80
N TRP A 22 -2.02 3.10 -7.91
CA TRP A 22 -0.96 4.06 -8.20
C TRP A 22 -0.96 5.18 -7.15
N THR A 23 0.14 5.50 -6.46
CA THR A 23 1.42 4.79 -6.29
C THR A 23 1.78 4.80 -4.81
N PHE A 24 2.45 3.75 -4.32
CA PHE A 24 3.00 3.76 -2.97
C PHE A 24 4.29 4.56 -2.93
N ARG A 25 4.44 5.37 -1.87
CA ARG A 25 5.56 6.28 -1.68
C ARG A 25 6.07 6.16 -0.25
N PRO A 26 7.39 5.99 -0.04
CA PRO A 26 7.92 5.62 1.26
C PRO A 26 8.03 6.78 2.26
N GLU A 27 7.76 8.02 1.88
CA GLU A 27 7.83 9.15 2.81
C GLU A 27 6.59 9.25 3.70
N ASN A 28 6.78 9.53 4.99
CA ASN A 28 5.74 9.56 6.02
C ASN A 28 4.48 10.34 5.62
N ARG A 29 4.63 11.46 4.90
CA ARG A 29 3.49 12.28 4.46
C ARG A 29 2.51 11.57 3.55
N PHE A 30 2.99 10.60 2.77
CA PHE A 30 2.20 9.84 1.82
C PHE A 30 1.58 8.58 2.41
N LEU A 31 2.22 8.02 3.45
CA LEU A 31 1.69 6.85 4.14
C LEU A 31 0.34 7.16 4.81
N ALA A 32 -0.55 6.18 4.89
CA ALA A 32 -1.65 6.24 5.82
C ALA A 32 -1.13 6.45 7.26
N ALA A 33 -1.83 7.27 8.04
CA ALA A 33 -1.40 7.63 9.39
C ALA A 33 -1.12 6.44 10.33
N ASP A 34 -1.69 5.27 10.07
CA ASP A 34 -1.46 4.02 10.80
C ASP A 34 -0.02 3.51 10.71
N PHE A 35 0.68 3.87 9.62
CA PHE A 35 2.02 3.38 9.29
C PHE A 35 3.10 4.46 9.40
N ARG A 36 2.72 5.67 9.81
CA ARG A 36 3.67 6.77 10.03
C ARG A 36 4.41 6.58 11.34
N ASP A 37 5.62 7.10 11.39
CA ASP A 37 6.41 7.21 12.61
C ASP A 37 6.66 8.69 12.98
N GLY A 38 7.44 8.91 14.04
CA GLY A 38 7.80 10.24 14.54
C GLY A 38 9.01 10.90 13.86
N ALA A 39 9.57 10.33 12.78
CA ALA A 39 10.81 10.82 12.16
C ALA A 39 10.63 12.12 11.36
N GLY A 40 9.39 12.61 11.22
CA GLY A 40 9.05 13.83 10.50
C GLY A 40 8.37 13.56 9.16
N GLU A 41 7.65 14.56 8.66
CA GLU A 41 6.77 14.42 7.49
C GLU A 41 7.51 13.96 6.21
N HIS A 42 8.71 14.49 5.99
CA HIS A 42 9.50 14.22 4.79
C HIS A 42 10.49 13.06 4.95
N ALA A 43 10.54 12.44 6.13
CA ALA A 43 11.40 11.29 6.36
C ALA A 43 10.87 10.07 5.59
N ARG A 44 11.80 9.30 5.03
CA ARG A 44 11.49 7.96 4.49
C ARG A 44 11.24 6.99 5.64
N ASN A 45 10.21 6.18 5.49
CA ASN A 45 9.80 5.16 6.45
C ASN A 45 9.52 3.85 5.70
N GLU A 46 10.57 3.05 5.57
CA GLU A 46 10.56 1.80 4.80
C GLU A 46 9.65 0.75 5.43
N ALA A 47 9.68 0.63 6.76
CA ALA A 47 8.82 -0.29 7.50
C ALA A 47 7.34 0.05 7.33
N GLY A 48 7.00 1.34 7.39
CA GLY A 48 5.65 1.84 7.17
C GLY A 48 5.17 1.60 5.73
N SER A 49 6.03 1.87 4.75
CA SER A 49 5.75 1.59 3.33
C SER A 49 5.44 0.11 3.08
N VAL A 50 6.30 -0.79 3.57
CA VAL A 50 6.09 -2.25 3.45
C VAL A 50 4.79 -2.68 4.14
N ALA A 51 4.51 -2.16 5.34
CA ALA A 51 3.29 -2.46 6.07
C ALA A 51 2.03 -2.00 5.33
N GLU A 52 2.06 -0.81 4.72
CA GLU A 52 0.94 -0.28 3.94
C GLU A 52 0.70 -1.11 2.67
N ILE A 53 1.75 -1.43 1.91
CA ILE A 53 1.65 -2.28 0.71
C ILE A 53 1.02 -3.63 1.08
N LYS A 54 1.52 -4.28 2.14
CA LYS A 54 0.96 -5.55 2.64
C LYS A 54 -0.51 -5.43 3.03
N ARG A 55 -0.91 -4.32 3.66
CA ARG A 55 -2.29 -4.07 4.06
C ARG A 55 -3.23 -4.05 2.86
N TYR A 56 -2.85 -3.39 1.76
CA TYR A 56 -3.64 -3.32 0.54
C TYR A 56 -3.59 -4.60 -0.29
N LEU A 57 -2.44 -5.28 -0.37
CA LEU A 57 -2.35 -6.62 -0.98
C LEU A 57 -3.33 -7.60 -0.31
N ALA A 58 -3.44 -7.57 1.03
CA ALA A 58 -4.39 -8.38 1.77
C ALA A 58 -5.88 -8.04 1.49
N LEU A 59 -6.16 -6.87 0.90
CA LEU A 59 -7.51 -6.49 0.45
C LEU A 59 -7.83 -6.99 -0.96
N GLY A 60 -6.87 -7.62 -1.65
CA GLY A 60 -7.09 -8.26 -2.94
C GLY A 60 -6.69 -7.41 -4.15
N LEU A 61 -5.66 -6.57 -4.01
CA LEU A 61 -4.99 -5.99 -5.19
C LEU A 61 -4.33 -7.08 -6.04
N ASP A 62 -4.44 -6.96 -7.35
CA ASP A 62 -3.75 -7.82 -8.32
C ASP A 62 -2.34 -7.32 -8.65
N GLY A 63 -2.05 -6.06 -8.34
CA GLY A 63 -0.77 -5.40 -8.58
C GLY A 63 -0.75 -4.00 -7.98
N PHE A 64 0.43 -3.37 -7.98
CA PHE A 64 0.60 -2.01 -7.50
C PHE A 64 1.83 -1.36 -8.15
N PHE A 65 1.80 -0.03 -8.19
CA PHE A 65 2.95 0.79 -8.49
C PHE A 65 3.56 1.34 -7.19
N THR A 66 4.88 1.47 -7.18
CA THR A 66 5.64 2.04 -6.06
C THR A 66 6.83 2.82 -6.61
N ASP A 67 7.13 3.95 -5.98
CA ASP A 67 8.31 4.76 -6.31
C ASP A 67 9.61 4.06 -5.85
N ASP A 68 9.51 3.09 -4.94
CA ASP A 68 10.63 2.24 -4.51
C ASP A 68 10.33 0.75 -4.78
N PRO A 69 10.84 0.20 -5.90
CA PRO A 69 10.63 -1.20 -6.26
C PRO A 69 11.26 -2.21 -5.30
N ALA A 70 12.33 -1.84 -4.58
CA ALA A 70 12.99 -2.75 -3.64
C ALA A 70 12.08 -3.02 -2.43
N LEU A 71 11.46 -1.97 -1.89
CA LEU A 71 10.44 -2.11 -0.85
C LEU A 71 9.19 -2.85 -1.36
N GLY A 72 8.79 -2.59 -2.61
CA GLY A 72 7.71 -3.33 -3.26
C GLY A 72 7.99 -4.84 -3.31
N ARG A 73 9.20 -5.22 -3.72
CA ARG A 73 9.63 -6.63 -3.75
C ARG A 73 9.62 -7.25 -2.35
N GLN A 74 10.19 -6.55 -1.37
CA GLN A 74 10.20 -6.98 0.03
C GLN A 74 8.79 -7.22 0.58
N ALA A 75 7.82 -6.36 0.24
CA ALA A 75 6.44 -6.50 0.69
C ALA A 75 5.73 -7.73 0.10
N VAL A 76 6.11 -8.16 -1.11
CA VAL A 76 5.57 -9.36 -1.77
C VAL A 76 6.25 -10.65 -1.26
N ASP A 77 7.53 -10.60 -0.91
CA ASP A 77 8.30 -11.78 -0.48
C ASP A 77 8.00 -12.26 0.94
N ALA A 78 7.62 -11.33 1.82
CA ALA A 78 7.47 -11.58 3.25
C ALA A 78 6.02 -11.86 3.66
#